data_AF-A0A0L8HRS4-F1
#
_entry.id   AF-A0A0L8HRS4-F1
#
_cell.length_a   1.000
_cell.length_b   1.000
_cell.length_c   1.000
_cell.angle_alpha   90.00
_cell.angle_beta   90.00
_cell.angle_gamma   90.00
#
_symmetry.space_group_name_H-M   'P 1'
#
loop_
_entity.id
_entity.type
_entity.pdbx_description
1 polymer ?
#
loop_
_entity_poly.entity_id
_entity_poly.type
_entity_poly.pdbx_seq_one_letter_code
_entity_poly.pdbx_strand_id
1 'polypeptide(L)'
;HIIQLDGFHMQCLRTISNIKLSDLFYNHEVLTKFNTSSIEVIFIKIQLRWSGHLSHMSDIRIPRQLLFGQFPTGRSVGKPLLRFKDKLKDNLKRCNIPFSSWENKASERRTWCQSCFSSVQKFLAGIYLQNLLCNI
;
A
#
# COMPACT_ATOMS: atom_id res chain seq x y z
N HIS A 1 -13.48 -0.42 -2.72
CA HIS A 1 -12.63 -1.29 -3.56
C HIS A 1 -11.65 -2.15 -2.75
N ILE A 2 -10.72 -1.59 -1.95
CA ILE A 2 -9.75 -2.41 -1.18
C ILE A 2 -10.44 -3.43 -0.27
N ILE A 3 -11.46 -3.02 0.49
CA ILE A 3 -12.23 -3.93 1.38
C ILE A 3 -12.86 -5.10 0.61
N GLN A 4 -13.41 -4.84 -0.57
CA GLN A 4 -14.03 -5.88 -1.40
C GLN A 4 -12.99 -6.85 -1.96
N LEU A 5 -11.83 -6.33 -2.39
CA LEU A 5 -10.72 -7.16 -2.86
C LEU A 5 -10.10 -8.00 -1.74
N ASP A 6 -10.01 -7.45 -0.54
CA ASP A 6 -9.49 -8.16 0.62
C ASP A 6 -10.47 -9.28 1.05
N GLY A 7 -11.78 -9.01 1.01
CA GLY A 7 -12.81 -10.03 1.21
C GLY A 7 -12.75 -11.14 0.15
N PHE A 8 -12.57 -10.79 -1.13
CA PHE A 8 -12.38 -11.77 -2.20
C PHE A 8 -11.11 -12.60 -2.00
N HIS A 9 -9.98 -11.94 -1.67
CA HIS A 9 -8.72 -12.62 -1.38
C HIS A 9 -8.87 -13.63 -0.25
N MET A 10 -9.50 -13.22 0.86
CA MET A 10 -9.79 -14.10 2.00
C MET A 10 -10.70 -15.27 1.62
N GLN A 11 -11.73 -15.03 0.80
CA GLN A 11 -12.62 -16.09 0.30
C GLN A 11 -11.85 -17.11 -0.53
N CYS A 12 -10.99 -16.67 -1.44
CA CYS A 12 -10.13 -17.56 -2.23
C CYS A 12 -9.21 -18.40 -1.32
N LEU A 13 -8.53 -17.78 -0.36
CA LEU A 13 -7.62 -18.49 0.54
C LEU A 13 -8.35 -19.54 1.38
N ARG A 14 -9.52 -19.20 1.95
CA ARG A 14 -10.34 -20.14 2.73
C ARG A 14 -10.87 -21.29 1.88
N THR A 15 -11.27 -21.00 0.64
CA THR A 15 -11.76 -22.03 -0.29
C THR A 15 -10.65 -23.01 -0.66
N ILE A 16 -9.46 -22.52 -1.03
CA ILE A 16 -8.31 -23.36 -1.41
C ILE A 16 -7.80 -24.20 -0.23
N SER A 17 -7.84 -23.65 0.99
CA SER A 17 -7.44 -24.37 2.21
C SER A 17 -8.54 -25.22 2.84
N ASN A 18 -9.74 -25.27 2.24
CA ASN A 18 -10.92 -25.95 2.77
C ASN A 18 -11.26 -25.58 4.22
N ILE A 19 -11.07 -24.31 4.60
CA ILE A 19 -11.38 -23.81 5.94
C ILE A 19 -12.88 -23.53 6.03
N LYS A 20 -13.55 -24.21 6.96
CA LYS A 20 -14.97 -24.01 7.24
C LYS A 20 -15.15 -22.91 8.29
N LEU A 21 -16.36 -22.37 8.35
CA LEU A 21 -16.75 -21.43 9.40
C LEU A 21 -16.63 -22.05 10.80
N SER A 22 -16.81 -23.37 10.92
CA SER A 22 -16.67 -24.14 12.16
C SER A 22 -15.26 -24.15 12.74
N ASP A 23 -14.25 -23.93 11.92
CA ASP A 23 -12.86 -24.16 12.29
C ASP A 23 -12.25 -22.97 13.07
N LEU A 24 -13.02 -21.89 13.26
CA LEU A 24 -12.65 -20.69 14.03
C LEU A 24 -11.29 -20.07 13.63
N PHE A 25 -10.90 -20.16 12.36
CA PHE A 25 -9.68 -19.52 11.87
C PHE A 25 -9.87 -18.02 11.72
N TYR A 26 -9.00 -17.23 12.35
CA TYR A 26 -8.92 -15.79 12.15
C TYR A 26 -8.26 -15.46 10.80
N ASN A 27 -8.61 -14.31 10.21
CA ASN A 27 -8.07 -13.91 8.90
C ASN A 27 -6.54 -13.82 8.91
N HIS A 28 -5.94 -13.34 10.01
CA HIS A 28 -4.49 -13.23 10.12
C HIS A 28 -3.79 -14.60 10.15
N GLU A 29 -4.42 -15.64 10.70
CA GLU A 29 -3.88 -17.01 10.71
C GLU A 29 -3.92 -17.62 9.31
N VAL A 30 -5.00 -17.37 8.56
CA VAL A 30 -5.10 -17.79 7.16
C VAL A 30 -3.99 -17.14 6.34
N LEU A 31 -3.73 -15.84 6.50
CA LEU A 31 -2.64 -15.14 5.81
C LEU A 31 -1.26 -15.72 6.18
N THR A 32 -1.02 -15.99 7.46
CA THR A 32 0.22 -16.62 7.94
C THR A 32 0.41 -18.02 7.36
N LYS A 33 -0.66 -18.84 7.32
CA LYS A 33 -0.63 -20.20 6.74
C LYS A 33 -0.18 -20.22 5.28
N PHE A 34 -0.59 -19.21 4.51
CA PHE A 34 -0.21 -19.07 3.10
C PHE A 34 1.05 -18.21 2.88
N ASN A 35 1.71 -17.75 3.94
CA ASN A 35 2.84 -16.82 3.89
C ASN A 35 2.57 -15.61 2.97
N THR A 36 1.34 -15.08 3.02
CA THR A 36 0.89 -13.95 2.21
C THR A 36 0.48 -12.78 3.12
N SER A 37 0.42 -11.58 2.53
CA SER A 37 -0.06 -10.37 3.21
C SER A 37 -1.48 -10.02 2.73
N SER A 38 -2.18 -9.17 3.46
CA SER A 38 -3.47 -8.64 3.00
C SER A 38 -3.32 -7.83 1.71
N ILE A 39 -4.40 -7.68 0.96
CA ILE A 39 -4.40 -6.94 -0.31
C ILE A 39 -3.99 -5.49 -0.11
N GLU A 40 -4.39 -4.86 1.00
CA GLU A 40 -3.99 -3.49 1.30
C GLU A 40 -2.46 -3.35 1.36
N VAL A 41 -1.80 -4.28 2.06
CA VAL A 41 -0.33 -4.30 2.20
C VAL A 41 0.33 -4.49 0.84
N ILE A 42 -0.17 -5.44 0.05
CA ILE A 42 0.32 -5.73 -1.30
C ILE A 42 0.19 -4.48 -2.18
N PHE A 43 -0.95 -3.80 -2.11
CA PHE A 43 -1.22 -2.60 -2.90
C PHE A 43 -0.28 -1.45 -2.53
N ILE A 44 -0.10 -1.19 -1.24
CA ILE A 44 0.86 -0.17 -0.75
C ILE A 44 2.28 -0.49 -1.26
N LYS A 45 2.72 -1.74 -1.17
CA LYS A 45 4.03 -2.19 -1.65
C LYS A 45 4.21 -1.93 -3.15
N ILE A 46 3.19 -2.21 -3.97
CA ILE A 46 3.22 -1.94 -5.41
C ILE A 46 3.31 -0.44 -5.68
N GLN A 47 2.51 0.37 -4.99
CA GLN A 47 2.50 1.82 -5.17
C GLN A 47 3.84 2.47 -4.79
N LEU A 48 4.49 2.00 -3.72
CA LEU A 48 5.84 2.48 -3.33
C LEU A 48 6.92 2.04 -4.33
N ARG A 49 6.84 0.81 -4.84
CA ARG A 49 7.76 0.36 -5.90
C ARG A 49 7.62 1.21 -7.16
N TRP A 50 6.37 1.51 -7.54
CA TRP A 50 6.10 2.36 -8.69
C TRP A 50 6.57 3.80 -8.47
N SER A 51 6.42 4.37 -7.27
CA SER A 51 6.95 5.70 -6.98
C SER A 51 8.47 5.75 -7.06
N GLY A 52 9.18 4.74 -6.56
CA GLY A 52 10.65 4.68 -6.73
C GLY A 52 11.08 4.51 -8.19
N HIS A 53 10.27 3.86 -9.02
CA HIS A 53 10.51 3.86 -10.45
C HIS A 53 10.31 5.26 -11.06
N LEU A 54 9.25 5.97 -10.64
CA LEU A 54 9.00 7.35 -11.05
C LEU A 54 10.12 8.31 -10.65
N SER A 55 10.74 8.14 -9.48
CA SER A 55 11.85 9.00 -9.06
C SER A 55 13.05 8.92 -10.01
N HIS A 56 13.21 7.79 -10.71
CA HIS A 56 14.28 7.59 -11.71
C HIS A 56 13.87 7.96 -13.14
N MET A 57 12.59 8.25 -13.38
CA MET A 57 12.15 8.73 -14.69
C MET A 57 12.51 10.20 -14.89
N SER A 58 12.97 10.55 -16.09
CA SER A 58 13.17 11.94 -16.52
C SER A 58 11.86 12.75 -16.54
N ASP A 59 11.93 14.04 -16.29
CA ASP A 59 10.77 14.96 -16.24
C ASP A 59 10.03 15.14 -17.57
N ILE A 60 10.61 14.70 -18.69
CA ILE A 60 9.92 14.65 -19.99
C ILE A 60 8.88 13.52 -20.09
N ARG A 61 8.90 12.53 -19.19
CA ARG A 61 8.04 11.35 -19.29
C ARG A 61 6.65 11.63 -18.74
N ILE A 62 5.61 11.21 -19.47
CA ILE A 62 4.20 11.42 -19.10
C ILE A 62 3.88 11.01 -17.65
N PRO A 63 4.31 9.85 -17.11
CA PRO A 63 3.99 9.48 -15.74
C PRO A 63 4.58 10.43 -14.68
N ARG A 64 5.80 10.94 -14.92
CA ARG A 64 6.49 11.92 -14.08
C ARG A 64 5.75 13.26 -14.13
N GLN A 65 5.42 13.72 -15.32
CA GLN A 65 4.64 14.94 -15.54
C GLN A 65 3.24 14.83 -14.92
N LEU A 66 2.58 13.68 -15.01
CA LEU A 66 1.24 13.49 -14.43
C LEU A 66 1.28 13.52 -12.90
N LEU A 67 2.34 13.00 -12.29
CA LEU A 67 2.49 12.99 -10.83
C LEU A 67 2.76 14.40 -10.27
N PHE A 68 3.64 15.17 -10.92
CA PHE A 68 4.09 16.48 -10.43
C PHE A 68 3.38 17.67 -11.06
N GLY A 69 2.75 17.46 -12.21
CA GLY A 69 2.08 18.47 -13.00
C GLY A 69 0.92 19.13 -12.27
N GLN A 70 0.82 20.44 -12.47
CA GLN A 70 -0.34 21.21 -12.10
C GLN A 70 -1.19 21.39 -13.34
N PHE A 71 -2.51 21.29 -13.17
CA PHE A 71 -3.42 21.58 -14.27
C PHE A 71 -3.57 23.11 -14.35
N PRO A 72 -3.51 23.70 -15.56
CA PRO A 72 -3.63 25.14 -15.73
C PRO A 72 -5.01 25.67 -15.28
N THR A 73 -6.04 24.82 -15.35
CA THR A 73 -7.36 25.09 -14.79
C THR A 73 -7.51 24.45 -13.42
N GLY A 74 -8.22 25.14 -12.51
CA GLY A 74 -8.62 24.59 -11.22
C GLY A 74 -9.44 23.29 -11.36
N ARG A 75 -9.55 22.54 -10.26
CA ARG A 75 -10.42 21.34 -10.24
C ARG A 75 -11.89 21.78 -10.19
N SER A 76 -12.78 20.89 -10.61
CA SER A 76 -14.22 21.07 -10.46
C SER A 76 -14.60 21.40 -9.00
N VAL A 77 -15.57 22.28 -8.82
CA VAL A 77 -16.11 22.62 -7.50
C VAL A 77 -16.76 21.37 -6.86
N GLY A 78 -16.60 21.19 -5.55
CA GLY A 78 -17.17 20.07 -4.79
C GLY A 78 -16.09 19.12 -4.24
N LYS A 79 -16.29 17.79 -4.41
CA LYS A 79 -15.38 16.74 -3.93
C LYS A 79 -14.72 15.99 -5.11
N PRO A 80 -13.70 16.58 -5.77
CA PRO A 80 -12.93 15.88 -6.79
C PRO A 80 -12.35 14.56 -6.26
N LEU A 81 -12.22 13.58 -7.16
CA LEU A 81 -11.52 12.34 -6.84
C LEU A 81 -10.07 12.62 -6.42
N LEU A 82 -9.58 11.81 -5.49
CA LEU A 82 -8.19 11.88 -5.03
C LEU A 82 -7.24 11.51 -6.17
N ARG A 83 -6.15 12.26 -6.31
CA ARG A 83 -5.10 11.89 -7.26
C ARG A 83 -4.29 10.73 -6.71
N PHE A 84 -3.58 10.05 -7.62
CA PHE A 84 -2.55 9.09 -7.22
C PHE A 84 -1.54 9.71 -6.23
N LYS A 85 -1.08 10.95 -6.48
CA LYS A 85 -0.18 11.69 -5.58
C LYS A 85 -0.73 11.81 -4.16
N ASP A 86 -2.03 12.04 -4.01
CA ASP A 86 -2.68 12.20 -2.70
C ASP A 86 -2.69 10.86 -1.94
N LYS A 87 -2.95 9.75 -2.65
CA LYS A 87 -2.85 8.39 -2.09
C LYS A 87 -1.42 7.97 -1.77
N LEU A 88 -0.46 8.32 -2.64
CA LEU A 88 0.96 8.07 -2.40
C LEU A 88 1.44 8.79 -1.13
N LYS A 89 1.02 10.06 -0.92
CA LYS A 89 1.31 10.80 0.31
C LYS A 89 0.82 10.08 1.56
N ASP A 90 -0.42 9.58 1.54
CA ASP A 90 -0.99 8.82 2.67
C ASP A 90 -0.20 7.54 2.94
N ASN A 91 0.12 6.78 1.89
CA ASN A 91 0.91 5.55 2.03
C ASN A 91 2.32 5.82 2.56
N LEU A 92 3.00 6.85 2.04
CA LEU A 92 4.32 7.24 2.53
C LEU A 92 4.28 7.61 4.01
N LYS A 93 3.23 8.33 4.44
CA LYS A 93 2.99 8.64 5.86
C LYS A 93 2.80 7.38 6.69
N ARG A 94 1.96 6.43 6.25
CA ARG A 94 1.76 5.12 6.91
C ARG A 94 3.05 4.31 7.00
N CYS A 95 3.92 4.47 6.01
CA CYS A 95 5.23 3.83 5.94
C CYS A 95 6.33 4.57 6.71
N ASN A 96 6.01 5.67 7.40
CA ASN A 96 6.95 6.53 8.10
C ASN A 96 8.06 7.09 7.19
N ILE A 97 7.71 7.42 5.95
CA ILE A 97 8.58 8.07 4.97
C ILE A 97 8.02 9.48 4.71
N PRO A 98 8.76 10.55 5.07
CA PRO A 98 8.32 11.91 4.80
C PRO A 98 8.19 12.18 3.31
N PHE A 99 7.10 12.83 2.89
CA PHE A 99 6.88 13.18 1.48
C PHE A 99 7.90 14.18 0.93
N SER A 100 8.63 14.91 1.76
CA SER A 100 9.69 15.81 1.28
C SER A 100 10.99 15.09 0.92
N SER A 101 11.23 13.89 1.48
CA SER A 101 12.53 13.19 1.35
C SER A 101 12.46 11.87 0.60
N TRP A 102 11.26 11.44 0.18
CA TRP A 102 11.10 10.14 -0.47
C TRP A 102 11.84 10.04 -1.81
N GLU A 103 11.93 11.12 -2.62
CA GLU A 103 12.66 11.11 -3.89
C GLU A 103 14.17 10.95 -3.69
N ASN A 104 14.72 11.63 -2.69
CA ASN A 104 16.14 11.49 -2.33
C ASN A 104 16.44 10.08 -1.84
N LYS A 105 15.56 9.51 -1.01
CA LYS A 105 15.66 8.09 -0.59
C LYS A 105 15.46 7.13 -1.76
N ALA A 106 14.62 7.49 -2.72
CA ALA A 106 14.32 6.65 -3.86
C ALA A 106 15.42 6.66 -4.92
N SER A 107 16.24 7.73 -4.96
CA SER A 107 17.37 7.89 -5.88
C SER A 107 18.35 6.73 -5.78
N GLU A 108 18.60 6.23 -4.58
CA GLU A 108 19.35 4.99 -4.39
C GLU A 108 18.41 3.78 -4.32
N ARG A 109 18.52 2.89 -5.33
CA ARG A 109 17.62 1.74 -5.48
C ARG A 109 17.63 0.80 -4.26
N ARG A 110 18.81 0.54 -3.68
CA ARG A 110 18.95 -0.39 -2.54
C ARG A 110 18.26 0.15 -1.30
N THR A 111 18.50 1.42 -0.96
CA THR A 111 17.88 2.08 0.19
C THR A 111 16.38 2.24 0.00
N TRP A 112 15.91 2.49 -1.23
CA TRP A 112 14.48 2.47 -1.54
C TRP A 112 13.83 1.10 -1.33
N CYS A 113 14.45 0.05 -1.88
CA CYS A 113 13.96 -1.32 -1.72
C CYS A 113 13.89 -1.72 -0.24
N GLN A 114 14.93 -1.42 0.52
CA GLN A 114 14.98 -1.71 1.95
C GLN A 114 13.92 -0.92 2.71
N SER A 115 13.74 0.37 2.40
CA SER A 115 12.71 1.21 3.02
C SER A 115 11.31 0.66 2.73
N CYS A 116 11.01 0.32 1.48
CA CYS A 116 9.74 -0.28 1.10
C CYS A 116 9.47 -1.59 1.86
N PHE A 117 10.49 -2.45 1.97
CA PHE A 117 10.37 -3.72 2.68
C PHE A 117 10.13 -3.50 4.18
N SER A 118 10.98 -2.72 4.84
CA SER A 118 10.89 -2.44 6.27
C SER A 118 9.59 -1.72 6.65
N SER A 119 9.13 -0.77 5.83
CA SER A 119 7.88 -0.06 6.07
C SER A 119 6.64 -0.94 5.91
N VAL A 120 6.67 -1.87 4.96
CA VAL A 120 5.60 -2.88 4.78
C VAL A 120 5.57 -3.84 5.98
N GLN A 121 6.73 -4.27 6.49
CA GLN A 121 6.81 -5.10 7.69
C GLN A 121 6.28 -4.39 8.95
N LYS A 122 6.59 -3.10 9.12
CA LYS A 122 6.05 -2.29 10.23
C LYS A 122 4.54 -2.10 10.13
N PHE A 123 4.01 -1.95 8.93
CA PHE A 123 2.57 -1.85 8.70
C PHE A 123 1.86 -3.16 9.05
N LEU A 124 2.43 -4.31 8.68
CA LEU A 124 1.94 -5.62 9.12
C LEU A 124 1.92 -5.68 10.66
N ALA A 125 3.04 -5.38 11.33
CA ALA A 125 3.13 -5.41 12.79
C ALA A 125 2.12 -4.48 13.49
N GLY A 126 1.84 -3.30 12.93
CA GLY A 126 0.82 -2.38 13.44
C GLY A 126 -0.61 -2.93 13.30
N ILE A 127 -0.93 -3.58 12.19
CA ILE A 127 -2.23 -4.24 11.99
C ILE A 127 -2.40 -5.43 12.96
N TYR A 128 -1.34 -6.23 13.17
CA TYR A 128 -1.37 -7.33 14.14
C TYR A 128 -1.65 -6.84 15.56
N LEU A 129 -1.02 -5.73 15.98
CA LEU A 129 -1.27 -5.12 17.30
C LEU A 129 -2.68 -4.52 17.42
N GLN A 130 -3.19 -3.88 16.38
CA GLN A 130 -4.52 -3.27 16.39
C GLN A 130 -5.64 -4.33 16.36
N ASN A 131 -5.43 -5.45 15.66
CA ASN A 131 -6.34 -6.60 15.71
C ASN A 131 -6.25 -7.37 17.04
N LEU A 132 -5.12 -7.35 17.76
CA LEU A 132 -5.04 -7.89 19.12
C LEU A 132 -5.75 -6.98 20.13
N LEU A 133 -5.60 -5.66 20.01
CA LEU A 133 -6.18 -4.67 20.93
C LEU A 133 -7.69 -4.48 20.74
N CYS A 134 -8.22 -4.67 19.52
CA CYS A 134 -9.67 -4.69 19.28
C CYS A 134 -10.35 -6.02 19.64
N ASN A 135 -9.60 -6.98 20.20
CA ASN A 135 -10.09 -8.26 20.72
C ASN A 135 -9.98 -8.34 22.27
N ILE A 136 -9.86 -7.19 22.95
CA ILE A 136 -10.08 -7.00 24.40
C ILE A 136 -11.31 -6.10 24.55
#